data_AF-A0A1G9RVE2-F1
#
_entry.id   AF-A0A1G9RVE2-F1
#
_cell.length_a   1.000
_cell.length_b   1.000
_cell.length_c   1.000
_cell.angle_alpha   90.00
_cell.angle_beta   90.00
_cell.angle_gamma   90.00
#
_symmetry.space_group_name_H-M   'P 1'
#
loop_
_entity.id
_entity.type
_entity.pdbx_description
1 polymer ?
#
loop_
_entity_poly.entity_id
_entity_poly.type
_entity_poly.pdbx_seq_one_letter_code
_entity_poly.pdbx_strand_id
1 'polypeptide(L)'
;MSFREKSNALMLGAMVLIFGSYFGDLAMQAQAGPVELNIGMLAAAAFALVFVGIAGHIAMAAFAPAEAGEGSDERDRNIETRGSAFGGRVLALFALAALTLAVLGYPVVWVANAVLAGLVAGEIAKGVSVLIAYRQG
;
A
#
# COMPACT_ATOMS: atom_id res chain seq x y z
N MET A 1 -9.87 18.67 5.88
CA MET A 1 -9.59 17.49 5.04
C MET A 1 -10.91 16.78 4.80
N SER A 2 -11.24 16.46 3.55
CA SER A 2 -12.45 15.71 3.23
C SER A 2 -12.38 14.28 3.81
N PHE A 3 -13.51 13.58 3.92
CA PHE A 3 -13.52 12.18 4.37
C PHE A 3 -12.57 11.30 3.53
N ARG A 4 -12.52 11.53 2.22
CA ARG A 4 -11.61 10.83 1.28
C ARG A 4 -10.15 11.14 1.54
N GLU A 5 -9.83 12.39 1.79
CA GLU A 5 -8.46 12.80 2.09
C GLU A 5 -7.98 12.19 3.41
N LYS A 6 -8.84 12.17 4.45
CA LYS A 6 -8.57 11.51 5.74
C LYS A 6 -8.39 9.99 5.56
N SER A 7 -9.28 9.35 4.81
CA SER A 7 -9.22 7.91 4.50
C SER A 7 -7.93 7.54 3.76
N ASN A 8 -7.56 8.31 2.74
CA ASN A 8 -6.32 8.10 2.00
C ASN A 8 -5.08 8.32 2.88
N ALA A 9 -5.09 9.34 3.75
CA ALA A 9 -4.00 9.57 4.71
C ALA A 9 -3.88 8.43 5.74
N LEU A 10 -5.00 7.91 6.25
CA LEU A 10 -5.04 6.76 7.15
C LEU A 10 -4.39 5.53 6.50
N MET A 11 -4.84 5.18 5.29
CA MET A 11 -4.33 4.00 4.58
C MET A 11 -2.85 4.15 4.22
N LEU A 12 -2.44 5.34 3.77
CA LEU A 12 -1.03 5.62 3.49
C LEU A 12 -0.17 5.44 4.74
N GLY A 13 -0.59 6.01 5.88
CA GLY A 13 0.12 5.86 7.15
C GLY A 13 0.20 4.39 7.59
N ALA A 14 -0.91 3.65 7.50
CA ALA A 14 -0.96 2.24 7.83
C ALA A 14 -0.02 1.40 6.95
N MET A 15 0.00 1.64 5.63
CA MET A 15 0.90 0.96 4.70
C MET A 15 2.37 1.23 5.03
N VAL A 16 2.74 2.49 5.26
CA VAL A 16 4.12 2.87 5.60
C VAL A 16 4.56 2.20 6.89
N LEU A 17 3.73 2.20 7.93
CA LEU A 17 4.09 1.60 9.22
C LEU A 17 4.17 0.08 9.16
N ILE A 18 3.13 -0.58 8.63
CA ILE A 18 3.04 -2.05 8.63
C ILE A 18 4.09 -2.63 7.69
N PHE A 19 4.14 -2.16 6.44
CA PHE A 19 5.07 -2.72 5.47
C PHE A 19 6.48 -2.17 5.62
N GLY A 20 6.66 -0.96 6.15
CA GLY A 20 7.98 -0.47 6.55
C GLY A 20 8.60 -1.37 7.62
N SER A 21 7.82 -1.79 8.62
CA SER A 21 8.27 -2.75 9.64
C SER A 21 8.56 -4.11 9.03
N TYR A 22 7.64 -4.66 8.24
CA TYR A 22 7.83 -5.95 7.56
C TYR A 22 9.08 -6.01 6.67
N PHE A 23 9.31 -4.99 5.82
CA PHE A 23 10.49 -4.95 4.97
C PHE A 23 11.77 -4.62 5.75
N GLY A 24 11.67 -3.87 6.84
CA GLY A 24 12.77 -3.66 7.78
C GLY A 24 13.23 -4.98 8.40
N ASP A 25 12.28 -5.78 8.91
CA ASP A 25 12.56 -7.11 9.47
C ASP A 25 13.12 -8.07 8.42
N LEU A 26 12.59 -8.05 7.20
CA LEU A 26 13.12 -8.84 6.09
C LEU A 26 14.57 -8.45 5.76
N ALA A 27 14.87 -7.15 5.73
CA ALA A 27 16.23 -6.65 5.46
C ALA A 27 17.21 -7.02 6.58
N MET A 28 16.78 -7.01 7.84
CA MET A 28 17.60 -7.48 8.97
C MET A 28 17.88 -8.99 8.86
N GLN A 29 16.86 -9.80 8.53
CA GLN A 29 17.02 -11.24 8.33
C GLN A 29 17.99 -11.55 7.17
N ALA A 30 17.88 -10.81 6.06
CA ALA A 30 18.75 -10.97 4.90
C ALA A 30 20.23 -10.67 5.20
N GLN A 31 20.50 -9.77 6.14
CA GLN A 31 21.86 -9.50 6.61
C GLN A 31 22.38 -10.59 7.57
N ALA A 32 21.49 -11.25 8.30
CA ALA A 32 21.84 -12.32 9.23
C ALA A 32 22.12 -13.67 8.54
N GLY A 33 21.60 -13.86 7.31
CA GLY A 33 21.87 -15.06 6.53
C GLY A 33 20.80 -15.33 5.45
N PRO A 34 20.76 -16.55 4.90
CA PRO A 34 19.73 -16.97 3.97
C PRO A 34 18.34 -16.83 4.60
N VAL A 35 17.42 -16.20 3.87
CA VAL A 35 16.05 -15.99 4.31
C VAL A 35 15.16 -17.08 3.71
N GLU A 36 14.30 -17.67 4.53
CA GLU A 36 13.25 -18.56 4.07
C GLU A 36 11.91 -17.81 3.93
N LEU A 37 11.05 -18.31 3.05
CA LEU A 37 9.73 -17.73 2.89
C LEU A 37 8.86 -18.02 4.12
N ASN A 38 8.60 -16.99 4.92
CA ASN A 38 7.65 -17.08 6.02
C ASN A 38 6.26 -16.59 5.58
N ILE A 39 5.43 -17.54 5.12
CA ILE A 39 4.05 -17.27 4.67
C ILE A 39 3.22 -16.67 5.80
N GLY A 40 3.44 -17.09 7.05
CA GLY A 40 2.73 -16.58 8.22
C GLY A 40 2.97 -15.09 8.44
N MET A 41 4.22 -14.65 8.35
CA MET A 41 4.60 -13.23 8.50
C MET A 41 4.04 -12.37 7.37
N LEU A 42 4.10 -12.86 6.12
CA LEU A 42 3.54 -12.18 4.96
C LEU A 42 2.02 -12.04 5.10
N ALA A 43 1.33 -13.12 5.43
CA ALA A 43 -0.12 -13.12 5.64
C ALA A 43 -0.50 -12.20 6.81
N ALA A 44 0.25 -12.23 7.91
CA ALA A 44 0.01 -11.37 9.07
C ALA A 44 0.10 -9.88 8.70
N ALA A 45 1.10 -9.47 7.92
CA ALA A 45 1.23 -8.08 7.46
C ALA A 45 0.05 -7.67 6.56
N ALA A 46 -0.36 -8.53 5.64
CA ALA A 46 -1.52 -8.28 4.77
C ALA A 46 -2.83 -8.16 5.58
N PHE A 47 -3.08 -9.10 6.49
CA PHE A 47 -4.25 -9.07 7.36
C PHE A 47 -4.23 -7.87 8.30
N ALA A 48 -3.07 -7.49 8.86
CA ALA A 48 -2.94 -6.31 9.70
C ALA A 48 -3.40 -5.04 8.96
N LEU A 49 -3.01 -4.88 7.68
CA LEU A 49 -3.48 -3.75 6.88
C LEU A 49 -5.00 -3.78 6.69
N VAL A 50 -5.57 -4.95 6.39
CA VAL A 50 -7.03 -5.11 6.23
C VAL A 50 -7.75 -4.73 7.52
N PHE A 51 -7.30 -5.23 8.67
CA PHE A 51 -7.91 -4.93 9.97
C PHE A 51 -7.78 -3.45 10.35
N VAL A 52 -6.63 -2.83 10.12
CA VAL A 52 -6.44 -1.38 10.34
C VAL A 52 -7.34 -0.57 9.41
N GLY A 53 -7.46 -0.98 8.14
CA GLY A 53 -8.38 -0.37 7.18
C GLY A 53 -9.82 -0.42 7.69
N ILE A 54 -10.31 -1.61 8.05
CA ILE A 54 -11.68 -1.77 8.53
C ILE A 54 -11.91 -0.96 9.82
N ALA A 55 -11.07 -1.16 10.84
CA ALA A 55 -11.24 -0.50 12.13
C ALA A 55 -11.14 1.02 12.02
N GLY A 56 -10.18 1.52 11.23
CA GLY A 56 -9.99 2.95 11.03
C GLY A 56 -11.13 3.61 10.27
N HIS A 57 -11.70 2.96 9.25
CA HIS A 57 -12.87 3.49 8.54
C HIS A 57 -14.14 3.46 9.40
N ILE A 58 -14.34 2.40 10.19
CA ILE A 58 -15.45 2.35 11.17
C ILE A 58 -15.31 3.49 12.17
N ALA A 59 -14.11 3.71 12.72
CA ALA A 59 -13.86 4.81 13.65
C ALA A 59 -14.13 6.18 13.00
N MET A 60 -13.60 6.42 11.79
CA MET A 60 -13.84 7.68 11.07
C MET A 60 -15.33 7.93 10.82
N ALA A 61 -16.08 6.90 10.41
CA ALA A 61 -17.52 7.03 10.17
C ALA A 61 -18.31 7.29 11.47
N ALA A 62 -17.89 6.67 12.60
CA ALA A 62 -18.53 6.88 13.89
C ALA A 62 -18.33 8.30 14.44
N PHE A 63 -17.15 8.91 14.20
CA PHE A 63 -16.84 10.26 14.68
C PHE A 63 -17.26 11.38 13.74
N ALA A 64 -17.49 11.11 12.45
CA ALA A 64 -17.91 12.11 11.46
C ALA A 64 -19.05 11.59 10.54
N PRO A 65 -20.22 11.22 11.11
CA PRO A 65 -21.30 10.60 10.34
C PRO A 65 -21.91 11.51 9.26
N ALA A 66 -21.85 12.83 9.44
CA ALA A 66 -22.33 13.80 8.44
C ALA A 66 -21.46 13.85 7.18
N GLU A 67 -20.14 13.57 7.29
CA GLU A 67 -19.21 13.54 6.16
C GLU A 67 -19.27 12.20 5.39
N ALA A 68 -19.78 11.14 6.02
CA ALA A 68 -19.84 9.80 5.42
C ALA A 68 -20.81 9.69 4.22
N GLY A 69 -21.75 10.63 4.11
CA GLY A 69 -22.74 10.69 3.02
C GLY A 69 -22.35 11.60 1.85
N GLU A 70 -21.19 12.28 1.90
CA GLU A 70 -20.75 13.15 0.80
C GLU A 70 -20.35 12.31 -0.42
N GLY A 71 -21.08 12.53 -1.53
CA GLY A 71 -20.83 11.86 -2.80
C GLY A 71 -19.47 12.26 -3.40
N SER A 72 -18.89 11.35 -4.18
CA SER A 72 -17.68 11.64 -4.97
C SER A 72 -18.02 12.61 -6.10
N ASP A 73 -17.40 13.80 -6.05
CA ASP A 73 -17.43 14.78 -7.15
C ASP A 73 -16.56 14.33 -8.33
N GLU A 74 -16.76 14.91 -9.51
CA GLU A 74 -15.96 14.62 -10.72
C GLU A 74 -14.46 14.85 -10.49
N ARG A 75 -14.13 15.88 -9.68
CA ARG A 75 -12.74 16.17 -9.31
C ARG A 75 -12.10 15.02 -8.55
N ASP A 76 -12.78 14.45 -7.55
CA ASP A 76 -12.26 13.33 -6.77
C ASP A 76 -11.98 12.12 -7.65
N ARG A 77 -12.90 11.81 -8.58
CA ARG A 77 -12.72 10.67 -9.51
C ARG A 77 -11.52 10.87 -10.42
N ASN A 78 -11.31 12.10 -10.91
CA ASN A 78 -10.16 12.42 -11.73
C ASN A 78 -8.85 12.29 -10.95
N ILE A 79 -8.82 12.73 -9.69
CA ILE A 79 -7.66 12.59 -8.79
C ILE A 79 -7.37 11.10 -8.55
N GLU A 80 -8.38 10.31 -8.18
CA GLU A 80 -8.24 8.87 -7.93
C GLU A 80 -7.75 8.13 -9.19
N THR A 81 -8.28 8.48 -10.37
CA THR A 81 -7.88 7.85 -11.63
C THR A 81 -6.41 8.14 -11.97
N ARG A 82 -5.96 9.39 -11.83
CA ARG A 82 -4.56 9.77 -12.07
C ARG A 82 -3.61 9.10 -11.08
N GLY A 83 -3.98 9.09 -9.79
CA GLY A 83 -3.22 8.39 -8.77
C GLY A 83 -3.09 6.89 -9.06
N SER A 84 -4.20 6.26 -9.46
CA SER A 84 -4.22 4.83 -9.80
C SER A 84 -3.36 4.50 -11.02
N ALA A 85 -3.36 5.37 -12.04
CA ALA A 85 -2.48 5.22 -13.18
C ALA A 85 -0.99 5.31 -12.80
N PHE A 86 -0.63 6.20 -11.86
CA PHE A 86 0.75 6.30 -11.37
C PHE A 86 1.15 5.08 -10.54
N GLY A 87 0.31 4.68 -9.58
CA GLY A 87 0.53 3.48 -8.77
C GLY A 87 0.63 2.21 -9.60
N GLY A 88 -0.20 2.07 -10.65
CA GLY A 88 -0.15 0.95 -11.58
C GLY A 88 1.17 0.84 -12.35
N ARG A 89 1.81 1.96 -12.71
CA ARG A 89 3.14 1.95 -13.33
C ARG A 89 4.21 1.46 -12.36
N VAL A 90 4.14 1.86 -11.09
CA VAL A 90 5.05 1.38 -10.04
C VAL A 90 4.89 -0.12 -9.84
N LEU A 91 3.65 -0.61 -9.73
CA LEU A 91 3.38 -2.05 -9.64
C LEU A 91 3.92 -2.81 -10.85
N ALA A 92 3.71 -2.30 -12.07
CA ALA A 92 4.21 -2.93 -13.29
C ALA A 92 5.74 -3.07 -13.29
N LEU A 93 6.46 -2.06 -12.83
CA LEU A 93 7.93 -2.12 -12.69
C LEU A 93 8.38 -3.24 -11.76
N PHE A 94 7.74 -3.37 -10.60
CA PHE A 94 8.05 -4.44 -9.65
C PHE A 94 7.61 -5.82 -10.12
N ALA A 95 6.51 -5.92 -10.86
CA ALA A 95 6.10 -7.16 -11.50
C ALA A 95 7.16 -7.64 -12.51
N LEU A 96 7.73 -6.73 -13.31
CA LEU A 96 8.86 -7.04 -14.20
C LEU A 96 10.11 -7.46 -13.42
N ALA A 97 10.40 -6.81 -12.29
CA ALA A 97 11.50 -7.21 -11.41
C ALA A 97 11.28 -8.61 -10.82
N ALA A 98 10.07 -8.92 -10.35
CA ALA A 98 9.71 -10.23 -9.82
C ALA A 98 9.82 -11.33 -10.90
N LEU A 99 9.37 -11.06 -12.12
CA LEU A 99 9.55 -11.95 -13.27
C LEU A 99 11.03 -12.17 -13.57
N THR A 100 11.84 -11.12 -13.52
CA THR A 100 13.30 -11.21 -13.74
C THR A 100 13.94 -12.11 -12.68
N LEU A 101 13.60 -11.91 -11.40
CA LEU A 101 14.08 -12.77 -10.31
C LEU A 101 13.69 -14.24 -10.53
N ALA A 102 12.45 -14.50 -10.95
CA ALA A 102 11.98 -15.86 -11.23
C ALA A 102 12.74 -16.50 -12.39
N VAL A 103 12.94 -15.78 -13.51
CA VAL A 103 13.68 -16.27 -14.68
C VAL A 103 15.15 -16.56 -14.36
N LEU A 104 15.76 -15.75 -13.49
CA LEU A 104 17.14 -15.94 -13.03
C LEU A 104 17.28 -17.03 -11.95
N GLY A 105 16.17 -17.68 -11.54
CA GLY A 105 16.20 -18.76 -10.56
C GLY A 105 16.47 -18.29 -9.13
N TYR A 106 16.17 -17.03 -8.80
CA TYR A 106 16.28 -16.56 -7.42
C TYR A 106 15.29 -17.31 -6.51
N PRO A 107 15.65 -17.49 -5.23
CA PRO A 107 14.76 -18.11 -4.25
C PRO A 107 13.36 -17.46 -4.22
N VAL A 108 12.32 -18.29 -4.06
CA VAL A 108 10.90 -17.86 -4.08
C VAL A 108 10.61 -16.73 -3.09
N VAL A 109 11.33 -16.66 -1.97
CA VAL A 109 11.22 -15.57 -0.99
C VAL A 109 11.44 -14.19 -1.63
N TRP A 110 12.38 -14.06 -2.56
CA TRP A 110 12.66 -12.78 -3.23
C TRP A 110 11.61 -12.44 -4.26
N VAL A 111 11.12 -13.44 -5.00
CA VAL A 111 10.03 -13.27 -5.97
C VAL A 111 8.75 -12.82 -5.26
N ALA A 112 8.36 -13.50 -4.19
CA ALA A 112 7.17 -13.17 -3.41
C ALA A 112 7.26 -11.76 -2.80
N ASN A 113 8.40 -11.41 -2.21
CA ASN A 113 8.61 -10.09 -1.63
C ASN A 113 8.71 -8.98 -2.68
N ALA A 114 9.21 -9.26 -3.88
CA ALA A 114 9.19 -8.29 -4.98
C ALA A 114 7.77 -7.97 -5.45
N VAL A 115 6.90 -8.98 -5.57
CA VAL A 115 5.48 -8.79 -5.88
C VAL A 115 4.80 -7.96 -4.79
N LEU A 116 5.00 -8.32 -3.51
CA LEU A 116 4.43 -7.58 -2.39
C LEU A 116 4.94 -6.14 -2.34
N ALA A 117 6.25 -5.93 -2.53
CA ALA A 117 6.85 -4.60 -2.58
C ALA A 117 6.24 -3.74 -3.69
N GLY A 118 5.97 -4.33 -4.86
CA GLY A 118 5.28 -3.66 -5.95
C GLY A 118 3.87 -3.22 -5.61
N LEU A 119 3.08 -4.10 -4.99
CA LEU A 119 1.72 -3.79 -4.56
C LEU A 119 1.71 -2.64 -3.55
N VAL A 120 2.57 -2.73 -2.53
CA VAL A 120 2.64 -1.73 -1.46
C VAL A 120 3.20 -0.40 -1.99
N ALA A 121 4.30 -0.43 -2.75
CA ALA A 121 4.89 0.77 -3.31
C ALA A 121 3.94 1.46 -4.32
N GLY A 122 3.19 0.69 -5.11
CA GLY A 122 2.18 1.21 -6.02
C GLY A 122 1.06 1.94 -5.28
N GLU A 123 0.54 1.36 -4.21
CA GLU A 123 -0.50 2.01 -3.41
C GLU A 123 0.03 3.21 -2.61
N ILE A 124 1.26 3.16 -2.09
CA ILE A 124 1.92 4.33 -1.50
C ILE A 124 2.06 5.45 -2.53
N ALA A 125 2.53 5.14 -3.74
CA ALA A 125 2.71 6.12 -4.81
C ALA A 125 1.38 6.75 -5.22
N LYS A 126 0.30 5.95 -5.33
CA LYS A 126 -1.06 6.45 -5.53
C LYS A 126 -1.49 7.35 -4.37
N GLY A 127 -1.37 6.89 -3.13
CA GLY A 127 -1.81 7.63 -1.94
C GLY A 127 -1.10 8.97 -1.78
N VAL A 128 0.21 9.02 -2.02
CA VAL A 128 1.01 10.25 -2.05
C VAL A 128 0.54 11.17 -3.17
N SER A 129 0.33 10.64 -4.39
CA SER A 129 -0.14 11.43 -5.53
C SER A 129 -1.50 12.07 -5.27
N VAL A 130 -2.41 11.31 -4.66
CA VAL A 130 -3.74 11.78 -4.27
C VAL A 130 -3.65 12.89 -3.21
N LEU A 131 -2.81 12.73 -2.17
CA LEU A 131 -2.61 13.78 -1.15
C LEU A 131 -2.01 15.06 -1.74
N ILE A 132 -1.04 14.95 -2.64
CA ILE A 132 -0.45 16.11 -3.30
C ILE A 132 -1.51 16.82 -4.15
N ALA A 133 -2.32 16.08 -4.91
CA ALA A 133 -3.38 16.65 -5.73
C ALA A 133 -4.44 17.38 -4.88
N TYR A 134 -4.83 16.85 -3.73
CA TYR A 134 -5.75 17.55 -2.82
C TYR A 134 -5.19 18.89 -2.31
N ARG A 135 -3.86 18.98 -2.11
CA ARG A 135 -3.20 20.21 -1.63
C ARG A 135 -3.00 21.28 -2.71
N GLN A 136 -3.03 20.89 -3.98
CA GLN A 136 -2.77 21.80 -5.10
C GLN A 136 -4.02 22.55 -5.59
N GLY A 137 -5.20 22.27 -5.01
CA GLY A 137 -6.48 22.84 -5.47
C GLY A 137 -7.05 22.06 -6.65
#